data_AF-A8WPP1-F1
#
_entry.id   AF-A8WPP1-F1
#
_cell.length_a   1.000
_cell.length_b   1.000
_cell.length_c   1.000
_cell.angle_alpha   90.00
_cell.angle_beta   90.00
_cell.angle_gamma   90.00
#
_symmetry.space_group_name_H-M   'P 1'
#
loop_
_entity.id
_entity.type
_entity.pdbx_description
1 polymer ?
#
loop_
_entity_poly.entity_id
_entity_poly.type
_entity_poly.pdbx_seq_one_letter_code
_entity_poly.pdbx_strand_id
1 'polypeptide(L)'
;MKNFIFLFFCLFIVNSAATALECTQIPPSEIYDSNTVNITKKDGSLQSLPGNFNCVYNISTPIPASHSLYAIVTVTNGLKGVNDYILVTKITGSERKIVSAGNKVETYKVIPGSQLSVQVITKSGVMKSQFAISVQYHSAVIGPSVQMKTGSEMNFLDVKTINQGPFTSLTYIVLTLATEIYEVDDFFYDNGSKFTTISHHLTVVSFQESLIQVLNPITEVQPFINFLSVPMVKTETPFDTGFNEAIQLVNFDSAGIVMDRFQIVTKPCNAKVVAGPPNNSSKTILDLSTNPSKAQSFNVKDLTVISNGCFFLLTAVASN
;
A
#
# COMPACT_ATOMS: atom_id res chain seq x y z
N MET A 1 -61.63 38.53 60.04
CA MET A 1 -60.23 38.40 59.61
C MET A 1 -59.89 36.93 59.42
N LYS A 2 -59.87 36.44 58.18
CA LYS A 2 -59.29 35.14 57.81
C LYS A 2 -58.70 35.30 56.42
N ASN A 3 -57.39 35.46 56.33
CA ASN A 3 -56.65 35.40 55.06
C ASN A 3 -56.02 34.01 54.95
N PHE A 4 -56.53 33.23 54.01
CA PHE A 4 -55.92 32.00 53.53
C PHE A 4 -54.81 32.38 52.54
N ILE A 5 -53.56 32.10 52.87
CA ILE A 5 -52.43 32.19 51.93
C ILE A 5 -52.32 30.83 51.25
N PHE A 6 -52.61 30.79 49.96
CA PHE A 6 -52.35 29.64 49.08
C PHE A 6 -50.94 29.79 48.51
N LEU A 7 -50.02 28.90 48.91
CA LEU A 7 -48.69 28.78 48.31
C LEU A 7 -48.80 27.94 47.03
N PHE A 8 -48.53 28.55 45.87
CA PHE A 8 -48.38 27.86 44.59
C PHE A 8 -46.94 27.32 44.49
N PHE A 9 -46.77 26.00 44.56
CA PHE A 9 -45.49 25.33 44.32
C PHE A 9 -45.36 25.09 42.80
N CYS A 10 -44.61 25.94 42.09
CA CYS A 10 -44.25 25.67 40.70
C CYS A 10 -43.10 24.64 40.66
N LEU A 11 -43.44 23.38 40.34
CA LEU A 11 -42.46 22.36 39.96
C LEU A 11 -41.83 22.76 38.61
N PHE A 12 -40.61 23.28 38.63
CA PHE A 12 -39.76 23.34 37.43
C PHE A 12 -39.24 21.92 37.14
N ILE A 13 -39.92 21.21 36.24
CA ILE A 13 -39.39 20.00 35.63
C ILE A 13 -38.30 20.44 34.65
N VAL A 14 -37.04 20.37 35.08
CA VAL A 14 -35.88 20.50 34.20
C VAL A 14 -35.87 19.25 33.33
N ASN A 15 -36.48 19.34 32.14
CA ASN A 15 -36.31 18.35 31.10
C ASN A 15 -34.84 18.38 30.66
N SER A 16 -34.02 17.50 31.24
CA SER A 16 -32.73 17.15 30.67
C SER A 16 -33.00 16.44 29.34
N ALA A 17 -33.05 17.20 28.25
CA ALA A 17 -33.01 16.64 26.92
C ALA A 17 -31.68 15.87 26.81
N ALA A 18 -31.75 14.53 26.89
CA ALA A 18 -30.64 13.69 26.52
C ALA A 18 -30.42 13.91 25.01
N THR A 19 -29.48 14.80 24.68
CA THR A 19 -29.00 14.92 23.30
C THR A 19 -28.37 13.59 22.94
N ALA A 20 -29.07 12.80 22.12
CA ALA A 20 -28.51 11.59 21.53
C ALA A 20 -27.23 11.98 20.78
N LEU A 21 -26.18 11.20 20.92
CA LEU A 21 -24.94 11.44 20.19
C LEU A 21 -25.23 11.33 18.68
N GLU A 22 -25.09 12.42 17.94
CA GLU A 22 -25.41 12.44 16.52
C GLU A 22 -24.31 11.78 15.68
N CYS A 23 -24.75 11.02 14.67
CA CYS A 23 -23.89 10.36 13.70
C CYS A 23 -23.55 11.31 12.54
N THR A 24 -22.87 12.42 12.86
CA THR A 24 -22.55 13.47 11.87
C THR A 24 -21.34 13.09 11.03
N GLN A 25 -21.47 13.16 9.71
CA GLN A 25 -20.36 12.97 8.77
C GLN A 25 -19.48 14.21 8.68
N ILE A 26 -18.24 14.05 8.20
CA ILE A 26 -17.37 15.18 7.87
C ILE A 26 -18.04 15.99 6.75
N PRO A 27 -18.33 17.29 6.95
CA PRO A 27 -18.93 18.10 5.90
C PRO A 27 -17.90 18.33 4.77
N PRO A 28 -18.33 18.43 3.50
CA PRO A 28 -17.41 18.67 2.38
C PRO A 28 -16.52 19.91 2.54
N SER A 29 -16.97 20.93 3.26
CA SER A 29 -16.20 22.15 3.56
C SER A 29 -15.00 21.92 4.49
N GLU A 30 -14.95 20.80 5.19
CA GLU A 30 -13.83 20.43 6.07
C GLU A 30 -12.85 19.45 5.38
N ILE A 31 -13.05 19.15 4.10
CA ILE A 31 -12.18 18.25 3.32
C ILE A 31 -11.27 19.11 2.43
N TYR A 32 -10.16 19.57 3.01
CA TYR A 32 -9.13 20.34 2.32
C TYR A 32 -7.75 20.11 2.93
N ASP A 33 -6.70 20.42 2.17
CA ASP A 33 -5.31 20.20 2.59
C ASP A 33 -4.98 20.89 3.92
N SER A 34 -4.15 20.22 4.72
CA SER A 34 -3.69 20.67 6.04
C SER A 34 -4.79 20.83 7.08
N ASN A 35 -6.01 20.37 6.81
CA ASN A 35 -7.08 20.36 7.81
C ASN A 35 -7.02 19.12 8.71
N THR A 36 -7.41 19.29 9.98
CA THR A 36 -7.67 18.17 10.90
C THR A 36 -9.09 18.24 11.41
N VAL A 37 -9.85 17.17 11.19
CA VAL A 37 -11.24 17.03 11.65
C VAL A 37 -11.29 16.00 12.77
N ASN A 38 -11.88 16.38 13.90
CA ASN A 38 -12.08 15.48 15.03
C ASN A 38 -13.56 15.12 15.16
N ILE A 39 -13.85 13.81 15.09
CA ILE A 39 -15.16 13.23 15.30
C ILE A 39 -15.15 12.49 16.64
N THR A 40 -16.07 12.71 17.56
CA THR A 40 -17.24 13.60 17.57
C THR A 40 -16.99 14.90 18.35
N LYS A 41 -15.90 14.98 19.11
CA LYS A 41 -15.52 16.20 19.84
C LYS A 41 -14.42 16.95 19.11
N LYS A 42 -14.62 18.27 18.93
CA LYS A 42 -13.67 19.15 18.23
C LYS A 42 -12.27 19.17 18.85
N ASP A 43 -12.17 18.95 20.17
CA ASP A 43 -10.90 18.91 20.89
C ASP A 43 -10.11 17.59 20.71
N GLY A 44 -10.66 16.61 19.99
CA GLY A 44 -10.03 15.30 19.78
C GLY A 44 -10.10 14.37 20.98
N SER A 45 -10.75 14.78 22.07
CA SER A 45 -10.90 13.94 23.26
C SER A 45 -11.94 12.83 23.06
N LEU A 46 -11.85 11.79 23.89
CA LEU A 46 -12.79 10.68 23.88
C LEU A 46 -14.23 11.15 24.16
N GLN A 47 -15.15 10.78 23.26
CA GLN A 47 -16.59 10.97 23.42
C GLN A 47 -17.21 9.77 24.10
N SER A 48 -18.01 10.01 25.13
CA SER A 48 -18.82 8.96 25.78
C SER A 48 -19.95 8.48 24.87
N LEU A 49 -20.08 7.16 24.76
CA LEU A 49 -21.07 6.49 23.92
C LEU A 49 -22.33 6.16 24.72
N PRO A 50 -23.53 6.41 24.16
CA PRO A 50 -24.76 5.87 24.72
C PRO A 50 -24.82 4.35 24.55
N GLY A 51 -25.71 3.68 25.29
CA GLY A 51 -26.04 2.28 25.02
C GLY A 51 -26.87 2.14 23.73
N ASN A 52 -26.81 0.97 23.09
CA ASN A 52 -27.48 0.69 21.82
C ASN A 52 -27.10 1.65 20.67
N PHE A 53 -25.87 2.16 20.69
CA PHE A 53 -25.34 3.03 19.66
C PHE A 53 -24.88 2.21 18.46
N ASN A 54 -25.19 2.69 17.26
CA ASN A 54 -24.65 2.15 16.01
C ASN A 54 -24.53 3.31 15.02
N CYS A 55 -23.31 3.72 14.73
CA CYS A 55 -23.03 4.80 13.79
C CYS A 55 -21.89 4.40 12.87
N VAL A 56 -22.02 4.77 11.60
CA VAL A 56 -20.99 4.58 10.57
C VAL A 56 -20.48 5.94 10.15
N TYR A 57 -19.19 6.19 10.34
CA TYR A 57 -18.48 7.36 9.82
C TYR A 57 -17.77 6.98 8.53
N ASN A 58 -18.10 7.67 7.44
CA ASN A 58 -17.47 7.50 6.15
C ASN A 58 -16.42 8.60 5.97
N ILE A 59 -15.16 8.21 5.85
CA ILE A 59 -14.05 9.11 5.60
C ILE A 59 -13.63 8.95 4.15
N SER A 60 -13.93 9.94 3.33
CA SER A 60 -13.60 9.97 1.91
C SER A 60 -12.54 11.01 1.60
N THR A 61 -11.81 10.75 0.52
CA THR A 61 -10.90 11.72 -0.10
C THR A 61 -11.33 11.87 -1.55
N PRO A 62 -12.23 12.82 -1.86
CA PRO A 62 -12.74 12.99 -3.22
C PRO A 62 -11.59 13.36 -4.18
N ILE A 63 -11.79 13.10 -5.48
CA ILE A 63 -10.88 13.55 -6.55
C ILE A 63 -11.50 14.83 -7.16
N PRO A 64 -11.30 16.04 -6.61
CA PRO A 64 -11.63 17.24 -7.36
C PRO A 64 -10.60 17.45 -8.49
N ALA A 65 -11.02 18.13 -9.55
CA ALA A 65 -10.27 18.30 -10.80
C ALA A 65 -8.93 19.07 -10.68
N SER A 66 -8.64 19.71 -9.54
CA SER A 66 -7.44 20.55 -9.35
C SER A 66 -6.41 20.01 -8.35
N HIS A 67 -6.81 19.26 -7.32
CA HIS A 67 -5.89 18.74 -6.30
C HIS A 67 -6.38 17.40 -5.73
N SER A 68 -5.49 16.41 -5.65
CA SER A 68 -5.80 15.13 -5.01
C SER A 68 -5.46 15.19 -3.52
N LEU A 69 -6.29 14.56 -2.68
CA LEU A 69 -6.07 14.51 -1.23
C LEU A 69 -5.89 13.06 -0.78
N TYR A 70 -5.06 12.87 0.24
CA TYR A 70 -5.08 11.66 1.05
C TYR A 70 -5.44 12.03 2.49
N ALA A 71 -5.88 11.04 3.28
CA ALA A 71 -6.20 11.24 4.68
C ALA A 71 -5.49 10.23 5.58
N ILE A 72 -5.10 10.68 6.77
CA ILE A 72 -4.64 9.84 7.88
C ILE A 72 -5.75 9.82 8.92
N VAL A 73 -6.35 8.64 9.13
CA VAL A 73 -7.45 8.41 10.06
C VAL A 73 -6.91 7.72 11.30
N THR A 74 -6.99 8.38 12.44
CA THR A 74 -6.61 7.82 13.74
C THR A 74 -7.85 7.48 14.54
N VAL A 75 -8.03 6.21 14.89
CA VAL A 75 -9.12 5.71 15.73
C VAL A 75 -8.59 5.44 17.13
N THR A 76 -9.14 6.13 18.12
CA THR A 76 -8.80 5.96 19.54
C THR A 76 -9.88 5.17 20.26
N ASN A 77 -9.48 4.03 20.83
CA ASN A 77 -10.34 3.05 21.47
C ASN A 77 -10.45 3.28 22.98
N GLY A 78 -11.61 3.77 23.41
CA GLY A 78 -12.01 3.90 24.82
C GLY A 78 -13.11 2.91 25.22
N LEU A 79 -13.31 1.82 24.47
CA LEU A 79 -14.40 0.87 24.73
C LEU A 79 -14.21 0.13 26.06
N LYS A 80 -15.33 -0.14 26.73
CA LYS A 80 -15.39 -0.82 28.03
C LYS A 80 -16.42 -1.94 28.08
N GLY A 81 -17.49 -1.86 27.29
CA GLY A 81 -18.49 -2.91 27.19
C GLY A 81 -17.93 -4.17 26.55
N VAL A 82 -18.35 -5.34 27.05
CA VAL A 82 -17.89 -6.66 26.59
C VAL A 82 -18.32 -6.94 25.14
N ASN A 83 -19.47 -6.41 24.74
CA ASN A 83 -20.06 -6.58 23.41
C ASN A 83 -19.93 -5.32 22.53
N ASP A 84 -19.21 -4.31 23.00
CA ASP A 84 -18.98 -3.08 22.24
C ASP A 84 -17.76 -3.27 21.33
N TYR A 85 -17.83 -2.73 20.12
CA TYR A 85 -16.72 -2.82 19.17
C TYR A 85 -16.75 -1.68 18.16
N ILE A 86 -15.58 -1.42 17.57
CA ILE A 86 -15.41 -0.58 16.38
C ILE A 86 -15.05 -1.52 15.24
N LEU A 87 -15.77 -1.44 14.13
CA LEU A 87 -15.47 -2.14 12.89
C LEU A 87 -14.95 -1.14 11.87
N VAL A 88 -13.70 -1.30 11.44
CA VAL A 88 -13.11 -0.47 10.40
C VAL A 88 -13.10 -1.27 9.10
N THR A 89 -13.82 -0.81 8.09
CA THR A 89 -13.71 -1.37 6.73
C THR A 89 -12.68 -0.53 5.98
N LYS A 90 -11.53 -1.14 5.70
CA LYS A 90 -10.41 -0.48 5.03
C LYS A 90 -10.74 -0.18 3.56
N ILE A 91 -9.89 0.62 2.92
CA ILE A 91 -9.99 0.94 1.48
C ILE A 91 -9.90 -0.31 0.57
N THR A 92 -9.31 -1.41 1.06
CA THR A 92 -9.25 -2.71 0.36
C THR A 92 -10.55 -3.51 0.48
N GLY A 93 -11.52 -3.06 1.28
CA GLY A 93 -12.72 -3.82 1.65
C GLY A 93 -12.51 -4.80 2.81
N SER A 94 -11.26 -5.05 3.24
CA SER A 94 -10.99 -5.87 4.42
C SER A 94 -11.46 -5.21 5.72
N GLU A 95 -11.90 -6.02 6.67
CA GLU A 95 -12.45 -5.54 7.93
C GLU A 95 -11.48 -5.73 9.11
N ARG A 96 -11.40 -4.73 9.97
CA ARG A 96 -10.66 -4.74 11.22
C ARG A 96 -11.61 -4.47 12.39
N LYS A 97 -11.81 -5.49 13.23
CA LYS A 97 -12.60 -5.38 14.46
C LYS A 97 -11.72 -5.01 15.66
N ILE A 98 -12.04 -3.89 16.30
CA ILE A 98 -11.42 -3.40 17.54
C ILE A 98 -12.41 -3.59 18.69
N VAL A 99 -11.96 -4.25 19.76
CA VAL A 99 -12.73 -4.50 20.99
C VAL A 99 -12.06 -3.79 22.17
N SER A 100 -12.66 -3.83 23.37
CA SER A 100 -12.15 -3.14 24.58
C SER A 100 -10.70 -3.52 24.96
N ALA A 101 -10.33 -4.78 24.77
CA ALA A 101 -8.97 -5.31 24.99
C ALA A 101 -8.02 -5.10 23.80
N GLY A 102 -8.51 -4.58 22.67
CA GLY A 102 -7.70 -4.29 21.49
C GLY A 102 -6.80 -3.07 21.66
N ASN A 103 -6.09 -2.73 20.58
CA ASN A 103 -5.20 -1.58 20.53
C ASN A 103 -5.92 -0.29 20.94
N LYS A 104 -5.20 0.58 21.66
CA LYS A 104 -5.73 1.86 22.12
C LYS A 104 -5.81 2.90 21.02
N VAL A 105 -4.89 2.84 20.07
CA VAL A 105 -4.83 3.71 18.91
C VAL A 105 -4.51 2.84 17.70
N GLU A 106 -5.28 2.98 16.63
CA GLU A 106 -4.96 2.42 15.31
C GLU A 106 -5.06 3.54 14.28
N THR A 107 -4.15 3.53 13.29
CA THR A 107 -4.08 4.54 12.24
C THR A 107 -4.26 3.88 10.88
N TYR A 108 -5.04 4.51 10.00
CA TYR A 108 -5.34 4.05 8.65
C TYR A 108 -5.10 5.18 7.65
N LYS A 109 -4.81 4.82 6.39
CA LYS A 109 -4.65 5.78 5.30
C LYS A 109 -5.81 5.63 4.31
N VAL A 110 -6.28 6.77 3.79
CA VAL A 110 -7.28 6.84 2.71
C VAL A 110 -6.61 7.53 1.53
N ILE A 111 -6.51 6.82 0.40
CA ILE A 111 -5.86 7.33 -0.82
C ILE A 111 -6.86 8.14 -1.66
N PRO A 112 -6.40 9.05 -2.53
CA PRO A 112 -7.29 9.82 -3.41
C PRO A 112 -8.33 8.95 -4.13
N GLY A 113 -9.58 9.37 -4.10
CA GLY A 113 -10.71 8.67 -4.74
C GLY A 113 -11.24 7.47 -3.98
N SER A 114 -10.71 7.18 -2.80
CA SER A 114 -11.16 6.06 -1.96
C SER A 114 -11.91 6.53 -0.71
N GLN A 115 -12.51 5.54 -0.03
CA GLN A 115 -13.24 5.74 1.21
C GLN A 115 -12.91 4.62 2.20
N LEU A 116 -12.79 4.99 3.47
CA LEU A 116 -12.74 4.09 4.62
C LEU A 116 -13.98 4.32 5.47
N SER A 117 -14.51 3.27 6.10
CA SER A 117 -15.61 3.40 7.07
C SER A 117 -15.19 2.99 8.47
N VAL A 118 -15.71 3.69 9.47
CA VAL A 118 -15.56 3.37 10.89
C VAL A 118 -16.95 3.24 11.50
N GLN A 119 -17.36 2.00 11.76
CA GLN A 119 -18.63 1.70 12.42
C GLN A 119 -18.41 1.48 13.92
N VAL A 120 -19.09 2.26 14.76
CA VAL A 120 -18.99 2.19 16.23
C VAL A 120 -20.28 1.61 16.78
N ILE A 121 -20.19 0.49 17.51
CA ILE A 121 -21.34 -0.25 18.03
C ILE A 121 -21.25 -0.45 19.53
N THR A 122 -22.33 -0.13 20.25
CA THR A 122 -22.56 -0.52 21.65
C THR A 122 -23.87 -1.30 21.77
N LYS A 123 -23.88 -2.38 22.55
CA LYS A 123 -24.98 -3.39 22.54
C LYS A 123 -25.83 -3.48 23.81
N SER A 124 -25.35 -2.94 24.93
CA SER A 124 -26.07 -3.02 26.22
C SER A 124 -25.86 -1.73 27.03
N GLY A 125 -26.29 -1.68 28.30
CA GLY A 125 -26.36 -0.47 29.13
C GLY A 125 -25.09 0.40 29.16
N VAL A 126 -25.18 1.60 29.73
CA VAL A 126 -24.09 2.61 29.69
C VAL A 126 -22.83 2.09 30.41
N MET A 127 -21.95 1.40 29.68
CA MET A 127 -20.69 0.83 30.18
C MET A 127 -19.55 1.86 30.20
N LYS A 128 -19.86 3.15 30.06
CA LYS A 128 -18.88 4.25 29.93
C LYS A 128 -17.86 4.01 28.81
N SER A 129 -18.26 3.29 27.75
CA SER A 129 -17.46 3.17 26.53
C SER A 129 -17.28 4.54 25.89
N GLN A 130 -16.10 4.76 25.33
CA GLN A 130 -15.77 6.01 24.64
C GLN A 130 -15.02 5.72 23.35
N PHE A 131 -14.99 6.71 22.45
CA PHE A 131 -14.18 6.65 21.23
C PHE A 131 -13.80 8.05 20.77
N ALA A 132 -12.78 8.14 19.91
CA ALA A 132 -12.48 9.34 19.14
C ALA A 132 -11.93 8.94 17.78
N ILE A 133 -12.20 9.75 16.76
CA ILE A 133 -11.64 9.65 15.42
C ILE A 133 -11.03 11.00 15.08
N SER A 134 -9.78 11.01 14.63
CA SER A 134 -9.12 12.20 14.09
C SER A 134 -8.73 11.94 12.65
N VAL A 135 -9.05 12.88 11.76
CA VAL A 135 -8.80 12.78 10.33
C VAL A 135 -7.95 13.96 9.89
N GLN A 136 -6.72 13.68 9.46
CA GLN A 136 -5.82 14.68 8.91
C GLN A 136 -5.81 14.57 7.39
N TYR A 137 -6.15 15.66 6.71
CA TYR A 137 -6.15 15.73 5.25
C TYR A 137 -4.88 16.40 4.73
N HIS A 138 -4.33 15.85 3.65
CA HIS A 138 -3.08 16.31 3.07
C HIS A 138 -3.15 16.27 1.54
N SER A 139 -2.48 17.22 0.89
CA SER A 139 -2.27 17.21 -0.55
C SER A 139 -1.48 15.98 -0.99
N ALA A 140 -1.98 15.30 -2.02
CA ALA A 140 -1.31 14.22 -2.72
C ALA A 140 -0.84 14.72 -4.10
N VAL A 141 0.45 14.52 -4.39
CA VAL A 141 0.98 14.74 -5.74
C VAL A 141 0.76 13.46 -6.55
N ILE A 142 -0.10 13.53 -7.57
CA ILE A 142 -0.24 12.43 -8.53
C ILE A 142 0.89 12.59 -9.56
N GLY A 143 1.77 11.59 -9.62
CA GLY A 143 2.84 11.53 -10.61
C GLY A 143 2.33 11.45 -12.05
N PRO A 144 3.19 11.66 -13.05
CA PRO A 144 2.79 11.57 -14.45
C PRO A 144 2.33 10.16 -14.80
N SER A 145 1.39 10.05 -15.74
CA SER A 145 1.10 8.76 -16.38
C SER A 145 2.27 8.36 -17.26
N VAL A 146 2.88 7.20 -16.97
CA VAL A 146 3.97 6.64 -17.77
C VAL A 146 3.43 5.46 -18.56
N GLN A 147 3.60 5.51 -19.89
CA GLN A 147 3.29 4.37 -20.73
C GLN A 147 4.35 3.29 -20.51
N MET A 148 3.92 2.03 -20.29
CA MET A 148 4.85 0.92 -20.25
C MET A 148 5.64 0.85 -21.56
N LYS A 149 6.96 0.77 -21.41
CA LYS A 149 7.91 0.54 -22.49
C LYS A 149 7.66 -0.82 -23.11
N THR A 150 7.94 -0.91 -24.41
CA THR A 150 7.81 -2.13 -25.21
C THR A 150 9.14 -2.46 -25.88
N GLY A 151 9.28 -3.67 -26.41
CA GLY A 151 10.51 -4.11 -27.06
C GLY A 151 11.62 -4.45 -26.06
N SER A 152 12.85 -4.03 -26.31
CA SER A 152 14.04 -4.41 -25.51
C SER A 152 14.25 -3.54 -24.27
N GLU A 153 13.26 -2.79 -23.83
CA GLU A 153 13.38 -1.89 -22.67
C GLU A 153 12.58 -2.40 -21.47
N MET A 154 13.24 -2.49 -20.31
CA MET A 154 12.55 -2.87 -19.07
C MET A 154 11.70 -1.73 -18.50
N ASN A 155 10.59 -2.14 -17.89
CA ASN A 155 9.72 -1.28 -17.10
C ASN A 155 10.10 -1.42 -15.63
N PHE A 156 10.45 -0.30 -15.00
CA PHE A 156 10.67 -0.25 -13.57
C PHE A 156 10.08 1.03 -13.00
N LEU A 157 9.70 0.93 -11.73
CA LEU A 157 9.15 1.99 -10.92
C LEU A 157 10.15 2.29 -9.82
N ASP A 158 10.74 3.47 -9.81
CA ASP A 158 11.47 3.99 -8.66
C ASP A 158 10.59 5.02 -7.96
N VAL A 159 10.08 4.67 -6.78
CA VAL A 159 9.20 5.56 -6.00
C VAL A 159 9.91 6.87 -5.65
N LYS A 160 11.25 6.92 -5.53
CA LYS A 160 11.98 8.17 -5.31
C LYS A 160 11.77 9.18 -6.43
N THR A 161 11.57 8.70 -7.65
CA THR A 161 11.34 9.58 -8.82
C THR A 161 9.91 10.08 -8.89
N ILE A 162 9.00 9.51 -8.09
CA ILE A 162 7.58 9.87 -8.00
C ILE A 162 7.28 10.66 -6.72
N ASN A 163 8.09 10.46 -5.66
CA ASN A 163 7.94 11.13 -4.37
C ASN A 163 8.37 12.60 -4.46
N GLN A 164 7.41 13.50 -4.68
CA GLN A 164 7.54 14.92 -4.38
C GLN A 164 6.65 15.36 -3.20
N GLY A 165 6.25 14.43 -2.32
CA GLY A 165 5.37 14.68 -1.17
C GLY A 165 6.01 14.29 0.18
N PRO A 166 5.55 14.89 1.30
CA PRO A 166 6.11 14.71 2.64
C PRO A 166 5.60 13.41 3.31
N PHE A 167 5.85 12.25 2.70
CA PHE A 167 5.36 10.98 3.21
C PHE A 167 6.34 10.33 4.18
N THR A 168 6.16 10.52 5.49
CA THR A 168 6.95 9.82 6.51
C THR A 168 6.38 8.43 6.84
N SER A 169 7.25 7.43 6.73
CA SER A 169 7.23 6.04 7.24
C SER A 169 5.88 5.44 7.67
N LEU A 170 5.24 4.68 6.78
CA LEU A 170 4.39 3.51 7.06
C LEU A 170 4.14 2.78 5.72
N THR A 171 4.38 1.47 5.67
CA THR A 171 4.38 0.60 4.48
C THR A 171 2.97 0.44 3.88
N TYR A 172 2.67 1.18 2.81
CA TYR A 172 1.51 0.90 1.97
C TYR A 172 1.85 1.27 0.54
N ILE A 173 1.64 0.32 -0.37
CA ILE A 173 1.55 0.61 -1.79
C ILE A 173 0.19 0.11 -2.23
N VAL A 174 -0.61 0.99 -2.82
CA VAL A 174 -1.92 0.63 -3.35
C VAL A 174 -1.85 0.55 -4.87
N LEU A 175 -2.14 -0.63 -5.41
CA LEU A 175 -2.41 -0.80 -6.84
C LEU A 175 -3.90 -0.60 -7.06
N THR A 176 -4.30 0.45 -7.80
CA THR A 176 -5.71 0.61 -8.20
C THR A 176 -5.94 0.05 -9.60
N LEU A 177 -6.80 -0.97 -9.67
CA LEU A 177 -7.56 -1.31 -10.86
C LEU A 177 -8.87 -0.54 -10.83
N ALA A 178 -9.55 -0.46 -11.97
CA ALA A 178 -10.79 0.29 -12.14
C ALA A 178 -11.89 0.04 -11.08
N THR A 179 -11.77 -0.94 -10.18
CA THR A 179 -12.62 -1.13 -8.99
C THR A 179 -11.94 -1.77 -7.76
N GLU A 180 -10.64 -2.11 -7.79
CA GLU A 180 -10.00 -2.91 -6.72
C GLU A 180 -8.66 -2.31 -6.26
N ILE A 181 -8.40 -2.40 -4.96
CA ILE A 181 -7.26 -1.83 -4.24
C ILE A 181 -6.52 -2.98 -3.55
N TYR A 182 -5.24 -3.14 -3.88
CA TYR A 182 -4.36 -4.16 -3.28
C TYR A 182 -3.24 -3.52 -2.46
N GLU A 183 -2.91 -4.04 -1.28
CA GLU A 183 -1.72 -3.61 -0.52
C GLU A 183 -0.50 -4.41 -1.00
N VAL A 184 0.65 -3.77 -1.26
CA VAL A 184 1.86 -4.53 -1.70
C VAL A 184 2.33 -5.57 -0.68
N ASP A 185 1.99 -5.40 0.60
CA ASP A 185 2.25 -6.42 1.62
C ASP A 185 1.50 -7.74 1.34
N ASP A 186 0.38 -7.69 0.62
CA ASP A 186 -0.35 -8.87 0.15
C ASP A 186 0.44 -9.66 -0.92
N PHE A 187 1.53 -9.11 -1.47
CA PHE A 187 2.32 -9.74 -2.54
C PHE A 187 3.59 -10.44 -2.05
N PHE A 188 4.04 -10.20 -0.82
CA PHE A 188 5.25 -10.84 -0.30
C PHE A 188 5.03 -12.28 0.18
N TYR A 189 3.79 -12.70 0.44
CA TYR A 189 3.50 -14.01 1.02
C TYR A 189 3.19 -15.12 0.00
N ASP A 190 2.83 -14.80 -1.24
CA ASP A 190 2.36 -15.77 -2.25
C ASP A 190 3.26 -15.86 -3.50
N ASN A 191 4.56 -16.13 -3.33
CA ASN A 191 5.49 -16.50 -4.44
C ASN A 191 5.38 -15.61 -5.70
N GLY A 192 5.28 -14.28 -5.52
CA GLY A 192 5.12 -13.35 -6.63
C GLY A 192 3.71 -13.39 -7.21
N SER A 193 2.78 -12.68 -6.58
CA SER A 193 1.40 -12.61 -7.06
C SER A 193 1.33 -11.96 -8.43
N LYS A 194 0.70 -12.67 -9.36
CA LYS A 194 0.40 -12.18 -10.70
C LYS A 194 -0.73 -11.17 -10.59
N PHE A 195 -0.56 -10.02 -11.22
CA PHE A 195 -1.61 -9.03 -11.38
C PHE A 195 -2.08 -9.02 -12.82
N THR A 196 -3.39 -9.15 -13.04
CA THR A 196 -4.01 -9.07 -14.36
C THR A 196 -4.93 -7.86 -14.39
N THR A 197 -4.62 -6.90 -15.25
CA THR A 197 -5.49 -5.73 -15.49
C THR A 197 -6.23 -5.87 -16.81
N ILE A 198 -7.53 -5.59 -16.81
CA ILE A 198 -8.33 -5.45 -18.05
C ILE A 198 -8.27 -4.03 -18.60
N SER A 199 -7.95 -3.03 -17.76
CA SER A 199 -7.91 -1.63 -18.17
C SER A 199 -6.61 -1.25 -18.85
N HIS A 200 -5.58 -2.10 -18.80
CA HIS A 200 -4.20 -1.79 -19.23
C HIS A 200 -3.59 -0.57 -18.50
N HIS A 201 -4.19 -0.15 -17.38
CA HIS A 201 -3.71 0.91 -16.53
C HIS A 201 -3.39 0.37 -15.15
N LEU A 202 -2.29 0.86 -14.58
CA LEU A 202 -1.85 0.59 -13.22
C LEU A 202 -1.58 1.92 -12.51
N THR A 203 -2.30 2.20 -11.44
CA THR A 203 -1.95 3.32 -10.54
C THR A 203 -1.18 2.77 -9.37
N VAL A 204 -0.02 3.33 -9.08
CA VAL A 204 0.77 3.00 -7.89
C VAL A 204 0.76 4.18 -6.95
N VAL A 205 0.21 3.99 -5.76
CA VAL A 205 0.29 4.97 -4.66
C VAL A 205 1.29 4.45 -3.66
N SER A 206 2.32 5.21 -3.31
CA SER A 206 3.28 4.83 -2.27
C SER A 206 3.36 5.90 -1.19
N PHE A 207 3.47 5.46 0.06
CA PHE A 207 3.77 6.31 1.21
C PHE A 207 5.18 6.05 1.77
N GLN A 208 6.04 5.42 0.97
CA GLN A 208 7.43 5.11 1.30
C GLN A 208 8.39 5.90 0.41
N GLU A 209 9.57 6.19 0.93
CA GLU A 209 10.61 6.94 0.22
C GLU A 209 11.56 6.07 -0.61
N SER A 210 11.55 4.74 -0.46
CA SER A 210 12.63 3.90 -0.98
C SER A 210 12.18 2.54 -1.49
N LEU A 211 11.18 2.51 -2.37
CA LEU A 211 10.79 1.30 -3.07
C LEU A 211 11.17 1.39 -4.55
N ILE A 212 11.77 0.32 -5.05
CA ILE A 212 12.02 0.11 -6.47
C ILE A 212 11.38 -1.23 -6.87
N GLN A 213 10.61 -1.23 -7.96
CA GLN A 213 9.92 -2.43 -8.47
C GLN A 213 10.14 -2.57 -9.97
N VAL A 214 10.30 -3.80 -10.45
CA VAL A 214 10.32 -4.11 -11.89
C VAL A 214 8.95 -4.66 -12.30
N LEU A 215 8.38 -4.11 -13.36
CA LEU A 215 7.03 -4.42 -13.82
C LEU A 215 7.08 -5.18 -15.14
N ASN A 216 6.95 -6.49 -15.11
CA ASN A 216 7.00 -7.30 -16.33
C ASN A 216 5.59 -7.68 -16.81
N PRO A 217 5.27 -7.53 -18.10
CA PRO A 217 4.09 -8.14 -18.71
C PRO A 217 4.07 -9.66 -18.48
N ILE A 218 2.88 -10.23 -18.30
CA ILE A 218 2.73 -11.67 -18.03
C ILE A 218 3.37 -12.55 -19.12
N THR A 219 3.35 -12.09 -20.38
CA THR A 219 3.95 -12.77 -21.52
C THR A 219 5.47 -12.95 -21.42
N GLU A 220 6.14 -12.09 -20.65
CA GLU A 220 7.60 -12.16 -20.42
C GLU A 220 7.95 -13.09 -19.25
N VAL A 221 7.02 -13.31 -18.32
CA VAL A 221 7.24 -14.10 -17.10
C VAL A 221 6.75 -15.54 -17.25
N GLN A 222 5.61 -15.73 -17.91
CA GLN A 222 4.94 -17.04 -18.06
C GLN A 222 5.81 -18.17 -18.65
N PRO A 223 6.80 -17.93 -19.53
CA PRO A 223 7.66 -19.00 -20.03
C PRO A 223 8.56 -19.65 -18.96
N PHE A 224 8.72 -19.04 -17.80
CA PHE A 224 9.65 -19.46 -16.75
C PHE A 224 8.93 -20.06 -15.55
N ILE A 225 9.56 -21.05 -14.90
CA ILE A 225 9.04 -21.65 -13.66
C ILE A 225 9.20 -20.66 -12.52
N ASN A 226 10.40 -20.07 -12.40
CA ASN A 226 10.68 -18.97 -11.49
C ASN A 226 11.27 -17.80 -12.27
N PHE A 227 10.89 -16.61 -11.83
CA PHE A 227 11.34 -15.35 -12.41
C PHE A 227 11.64 -14.37 -11.29
N LEU A 228 12.86 -13.88 -11.26
CA LEU A 228 13.33 -12.98 -10.21
C LEU A 228 13.86 -11.70 -10.83
N SER A 229 13.47 -10.55 -10.28
CA SER A 229 14.05 -9.25 -10.62
C SER A 229 14.82 -8.70 -9.43
N VAL A 230 16.08 -8.35 -9.62
CA VAL A 230 16.99 -7.99 -8.53
C VAL A 230 17.68 -6.65 -8.83
N PRO A 231 17.65 -5.69 -7.88
CA PRO A 231 18.49 -4.51 -7.95
C PRO A 231 19.96 -4.89 -7.74
N MET A 232 20.83 -4.46 -8.65
CA MET A 232 22.28 -4.65 -8.51
C MET A 232 22.86 -3.62 -7.56
N VAL A 233 23.75 -4.12 -6.69
CA VAL A 233 24.52 -3.33 -5.72
C VAL A 233 26.01 -3.49 -6.00
N LYS A 234 26.84 -2.65 -5.37
CA LYS A 234 28.31 -2.68 -5.52
C LYS A 234 29.01 -3.79 -4.74
N THR A 235 28.23 -4.70 -4.18
CA THR A 235 28.70 -5.90 -3.51
C THR A 235 28.37 -7.10 -4.38
N GLU A 236 29.27 -8.07 -4.42
CA GLU A 236 29.04 -9.32 -5.15
C GLU A 236 27.83 -10.06 -4.58
N THR A 237 26.84 -10.30 -5.43
CA THR A 237 25.63 -11.05 -5.06
C THR A 237 25.66 -12.41 -5.75
N PRO A 238 25.60 -13.52 -5.00
CA PRO A 238 25.51 -14.86 -5.58
C PRO A 238 24.08 -15.16 -6.04
N PHE A 239 23.99 -15.89 -7.14
CA PHE A 239 22.75 -16.40 -7.70
C PHE A 239 22.93 -17.85 -8.11
N ASP A 240 21.91 -18.63 -7.86
CA ASP A 240 21.68 -19.96 -8.41
C ASP A 240 20.42 -19.94 -9.26
N THR A 241 20.42 -20.71 -10.34
CA THR A 241 19.24 -20.86 -11.20
C THR A 241 18.80 -22.30 -11.23
N GLY A 242 17.53 -22.56 -11.01
CA GLY A 242 16.86 -23.82 -11.33
C GLY A 242 16.65 -24.04 -12.84
N PHE A 243 15.93 -25.12 -13.14
CA PHE A 243 15.55 -25.47 -14.51
C PHE A 243 14.47 -24.53 -15.02
N ASN A 244 14.72 -23.86 -16.16
CA ASN A 244 13.75 -22.96 -16.82
C ASN A 244 13.41 -21.73 -15.98
N GLU A 245 14.44 -21.02 -15.55
CA GLU A 245 14.34 -19.80 -14.73
C GLU A 245 14.95 -18.59 -15.43
N ALA A 246 14.52 -17.40 -15.01
CA ALA A 246 15.11 -16.14 -15.44
C ALA A 246 15.41 -15.24 -14.25
N ILE A 247 16.58 -14.60 -14.28
CA ILE A 247 16.99 -13.58 -13.30
C ILE A 247 17.26 -12.28 -14.06
N GLN A 248 16.42 -11.27 -13.81
CA GLN A 248 16.61 -9.90 -14.24
C GLN A 248 17.52 -9.17 -13.26
N LEU A 249 18.57 -8.55 -13.78
CA LEU A 249 19.53 -7.76 -13.03
C LEU A 249 19.42 -6.31 -13.50
N VAL A 250 19.17 -5.37 -12.58
CA VAL A 250 18.99 -3.95 -12.91
C VAL A 250 19.94 -3.10 -12.07
N ASN A 251 20.87 -2.39 -12.71
CA ASN A 251 21.66 -1.35 -12.07
C ASN A 251 20.89 -0.03 -12.11
N PHE A 252 20.25 0.34 -11.00
CA PHE A 252 19.41 1.54 -10.96
C PHE A 252 20.22 2.85 -11.03
N ASP A 253 21.48 2.81 -10.56
CA ASP A 253 22.37 3.96 -10.47
C ASP A 253 22.98 4.35 -11.82
N SER A 254 23.31 3.37 -12.68
CA SER A 254 24.05 3.61 -13.94
C SER A 254 24.01 2.40 -14.89
N ALA A 255 24.69 2.52 -16.04
CA ALA A 255 25.01 1.37 -16.88
C ALA A 255 26.27 0.67 -16.36
N GLY A 256 26.29 -0.66 -16.41
CA GLY A 256 27.44 -1.46 -15.99
C GLY A 256 27.04 -2.59 -15.07
N ILE A 257 27.16 -3.82 -15.56
CA ILE A 257 26.95 -5.05 -14.78
C ILE A 257 28.12 -5.98 -15.08
N VAL A 258 28.74 -6.52 -14.04
CA VAL A 258 29.78 -7.54 -14.16
C VAL A 258 29.23 -8.86 -13.64
N MET A 259 29.32 -9.89 -14.46
CA MET A 259 29.04 -11.28 -14.10
C MET A 259 30.35 -12.03 -13.96
N ASP A 260 30.54 -12.70 -12.83
CA ASP A 260 31.76 -13.47 -12.55
C ASP A 260 31.42 -14.79 -11.85
N ARG A 261 32.41 -15.70 -11.77
CA ARG A 261 32.30 -17.02 -11.13
C ARG A 261 31.12 -17.83 -11.67
N PHE A 262 30.90 -17.76 -12.98
CA PHE A 262 29.91 -18.58 -13.66
C PHE A 262 30.33 -20.05 -13.67
N GLN A 263 29.45 -20.94 -13.21
CA GLN A 263 29.70 -22.37 -13.16
C GLN A 263 28.45 -23.17 -13.53
N ILE A 264 28.52 -23.89 -14.64
CA ILE A 264 27.51 -24.89 -15.00
C ILE A 264 27.65 -26.11 -14.10
N VAL A 265 26.55 -26.52 -13.48
CA VAL A 265 26.48 -27.70 -12.61
C VAL A 265 25.85 -28.88 -13.34
N THR A 266 24.82 -28.65 -14.17
CA THR A 266 24.16 -29.71 -14.95
C THR A 266 24.27 -29.48 -16.46
N LYS A 267 24.38 -30.58 -17.23
CA LYS A 267 24.45 -30.57 -18.70
C LYS A 267 23.36 -31.48 -19.30
N PRO A 268 22.88 -31.23 -20.54
CA PRO A 268 23.22 -30.10 -21.41
C PRO A 268 22.68 -28.77 -20.85
N CYS A 269 23.34 -27.65 -21.16
CA CYS A 269 22.94 -26.34 -20.65
C CYS A 269 22.74 -25.35 -21.79
N ASN A 270 21.50 -24.87 -21.94
CA ASN A 270 21.16 -23.81 -22.88
C ASN A 270 20.86 -22.55 -22.06
N ALA A 271 21.92 -21.92 -21.58
CA ALA A 271 21.82 -20.69 -20.82
C ALA A 271 22.31 -19.51 -21.68
N LYS A 272 21.68 -18.35 -21.52
CA LYS A 272 22.04 -17.14 -22.25
C LYS A 272 21.77 -15.89 -21.44
N VAL A 273 22.41 -14.80 -21.85
CA VAL A 273 22.14 -13.46 -21.33
C VAL A 273 21.55 -12.62 -22.45
N VAL A 274 20.47 -11.91 -22.16
CA VAL A 274 19.86 -10.93 -23.06
C VAL A 274 19.93 -9.54 -22.45
N ALA A 275 20.09 -8.51 -23.27
CA ALA A 275 19.95 -7.12 -22.83
C ALA A 275 18.46 -6.77 -22.71
N GLY A 276 18.03 -6.26 -21.56
CA GLY A 276 16.61 -5.96 -21.35
C GLY A 276 15.76 -7.15 -20.83
N PRO A 277 14.42 -7.05 -20.98
CA PRO A 277 13.48 -8.10 -20.56
C PRO A 277 13.62 -9.37 -21.43
N PRO A 278 13.18 -10.55 -20.97
CA PRO A 278 13.33 -11.80 -21.73
C PRO A 278 12.24 -11.99 -22.79
N ASN A 279 12.16 -11.07 -23.76
CA ASN A 279 11.22 -11.14 -24.89
C ASN A 279 11.95 -11.23 -26.24
N ASN A 280 11.18 -11.39 -27.32
CA ASN A 280 11.71 -11.60 -28.68
C ASN A 280 12.42 -10.38 -29.27
N SER A 281 12.24 -9.19 -28.70
CA SER A 281 12.93 -7.97 -29.13
C SER A 281 14.30 -7.83 -28.46
N SER A 282 14.57 -8.58 -27.40
CA SER A 282 15.82 -8.49 -26.65
C SER A 282 16.96 -9.25 -27.30
N LYS A 283 18.08 -8.55 -27.47
CA LYS A 283 19.28 -9.09 -28.11
C LYS A 283 20.02 -10.01 -27.15
N THR A 284 20.39 -11.20 -27.61
CA THR A 284 21.34 -12.06 -26.89
C THR A 284 22.73 -11.43 -26.90
N ILE A 285 23.30 -11.21 -25.71
CA ILE A 285 24.59 -10.55 -25.51
C ILE A 285 25.67 -11.51 -25.02
N LEU A 286 25.29 -12.68 -24.51
CA LEU A 286 26.23 -13.74 -24.15
C LEU A 286 25.55 -15.12 -24.23
N ASP A 287 26.26 -16.09 -24.80
CA ASP A 287 25.89 -17.51 -24.75
C ASP A 287 26.67 -18.20 -23.61
N LEU A 288 25.94 -18.61 -22.58
CA LEU A 288 26.51 -19.23 -21.39
C LEU A 288 26.71 -20.75 -21.54
N SER A 289 26.16 -21.37 -22.59
CA SER A 289 26.44 -22.78 -22.90
C SER A 289 27.93 -23.05 -23.16
N THR A 290 28.67 -22.00 -23.52
CA THR A 290 30.13 -22.01 -23.69
C THR A 290 30.92 -22.12 -22.38
N ASN A 291 30.24 -21.96 -21.22
CA ASN A 291 30.82 -21.95 -19.88
C ASN A 291 32.02 -20.98 -19.76
N PRO A 292 31.78 -19.66 -19.90
CA PRO A 292 32.86 -18.68 -19.89
C PRO A 292 33.64 -18.73 -18.58
N SER A 293 34.96 -18.88 -18.69
CA SER A 293 35.87 -19.00 -17.53
C SER A 293 36.36 -17.66 -16.97
N LYS A 294 36.04 -16.55 -17.64
CA LYS A 294 36.42 -15.19 -17.26
C LYS A 294 35.19 -14.36 -16.94
N ALA A 295 35.35 -13.40 -16.04
CA ALA A 295 34.35 -12.36 -15.79
C ALA A 295 33.90 -11.69 -17.09
N GLN A 296 32.61 -11.41 -17.18
CA GLN A 296 31.94 -10.80 -18.33
C GLN A 296 31.39 -9.45 -17.90
N SER A 297 31.75 -8.39 -18.62
CA SER A 297 31.32 -7.03 -18.33
C SER A 297 30.34 -6.55 -19.39
N PHE A 298 29.21 -6.01 -18.95
CA PHE A 298 28.14 -5.54 -19.81
C PHE A 298 27.92 -4.05 -19.56
N ASN A 299 28.11 -3.24 -20.59
CA ASN A 299 27.78 -1.81 -20.55
C ASN A 299 26.28 -1.60 -20.85
N VAL A 300 25.43 -2.13 -19.98
CA VAL A 300 23.97 -2.01 -20.04
C VAL A 300 23.46 -1.61 -18.66
N LYS A 301 22.35 -0.89 -18.63
CA LYS A 301 21.65 -0.61 -17.37
C LYS A 301 21.08 -1.89 -16.76
N ASP A 302 20.67 -2.81 -17.62
CA ASP A 302 19.93 -3.97 -17.22
C ASP A 302 20.03 -5.14 -18.21
N LEU A 303 19.89 -6.35 -17.68
CA LEU A 303 19.98 -7.60 -18.44
C LEU A 303 19.13 -8.71 -17.79
N THR A 304 18.82 -9.74 -18.56
CA THR A 304 18.20 -10.96 -18.05
C THR A 304 19.11 -12.17 -18.32
N VAL A 305 19.44 -12.91 -17.27
CA VAL A 305 20.08 -14.22 -17.35
C VAL A 305 18.99 -15.28 -17.45
N ILE A 306 19.02 -16.09 -18.49
CA ILE A 306 18.01 -17.10 -18.77
C ILE A 306 18.65 -18.48 -18.68
N SER A 307 18.12 -19.33 -17.80
CA SER A 307 18.42 -20.75 -17.74
C SER A 307 17.35 -21.53 -18.49
N ASN A 308 17.74 -22.35 -19.47
CA ASN A 308 16.86 -23.32 -20.09
C ASN A 308 17.49 -24.72 -19.96
N GLY A 309 16.83 -25.57 -19.16
CA GLY A 309 17.24 -26.96 -18.98
C GLY A 309 18.53 -27.20 -18.17
N CYS A 310 19.06 -26.22 -17.43
CA CYS A 310 20.25 -26.43 -16.59
C CYS A 310 20.22 -25.72 -15.24
N PHE A 311 21.12 -26.14 -14.36
CA PHE A 311 21.44 -25.51 -13.08
C PHE A 311 22.85 -24.92 -13.20
N PHE A 312 23.00 -23.65 -12.83
CA PHE A 312 24.29 -22.98 -12.77
C PHE A 312 24.33 -21.97 -11.63
N LEU A 313 25.55 -21.62 -11.25
CA LEU A 313 25.86 -20.60 -10.26
C LEU A 313 26.52 -19.42 -10.96
N LEU A 314 26.25 -18.21 -10.50
CA LEU A 314 26.97 -17.01 -10.90
C LEU A 314 27.04 -16.01 -9.76
N THR A 315 27.93 -15.05 -9.90
CA THR A 315 27.93 -13.83 -9.09
C THR A 315 27.77 -12.62 -9.98
N ALA A 316 27.02 -11.61 -9.53
CA ALA A 316 26.89 -10.36 -10.27
C ALA A 316 27.07 -9.16 -9.34
N VAL A 317 27.56 -8.05 -9.91
CA VAL A 317 27.81 -6.80 -9.21
C VAL A 317 27.56 -5.62 -10.16
N ALA A 318 27.05 -4.52 -9.61
CA ALA A 318 26.98 -3.24 -10.33
C ALA A 318 28.41 -2.70 -10.53
N SER A 319 28.80 -2.44 -11.78
CA SER A 319 30.03 -1.71 -12.08
C SER A 319 29.67 -0.27 -12.43
N ASN A 320 30.34 0.68 -11.81
CA ASN A 320 30.30 2.08 -12.23
C ASN A 320 31.10 2.29 -13.52
#